data_AF-A0A661D3Z8-F1
#
_entry.id   AF-A0A661D3Z8-F1
#
_cell.length_a   1.000
_cell.length_b   1.000
_cell.length_c   1.000
_cell.angle_alpha   90.00
_cell.angle_beta   90.00
_cell.angle_gamma   90.00
#
_symmetry.space_group_name_H-M   'P 1'
#
loop_
_entity.id
_entity.type
_entity.pdbx_description
1 polymer ?
#
loop_
_entity_poly.entity_id
_entity_poly.type
_entity_poly.pdbx_seq_one_letter_code
_entity_poly.pdbx_strand_id
1 'polypeptide(L)'
;MSNELSLLTEALQKTSPIEKLEPIVKDLLGKGYSKESIIAEFESFRETTMDEDYEEVVLDVMDFLTGWCSPHKRIDTPDTATLTDDNELTRFIIHQLSVIETAMAQFHHYLAQKHFTLQEAEQLLGNSRIVGKLNNRQLALLEQVLKNAHLMSSF
;
A
#
# COMPACT_ATOMS: atom_id res chain seq x y z
N MET A 1 10.41 22.14 3.89
CA MET A 1 10.37 20.78 3.29
C MET A 1 11.47 20.76 2.27
N SER A 2 12.49 19.98 2.59
CA SER A 2 13.91 20.36 2.54
C SER A 2 14.49 20.26 1.14
N ASN A 3 15.41 21.15 0.79
CA ASN A 3 16.26 21.11 -0.41
C ASN A 3 16.90 19.71 -0.63
N GLU A 4 17.03 18.92 0.45
CA GLU A 4 17.55 17.55 0.45
C GLU A 4 16.59 16.52 -0.16
N LEU A 5 15.27 16.72 -0.09
CA LEU A 5 14.27 15.84 -0.70
C LEU A 5 14.18 16.07 -2.22
N SER A 6 14.42 17.31 -2.67
CA SER A 6 14.56 17.63 -4.09
C SER A 6 15.77 16.93 -4.75
N LEU A 7 16.78 16.53 -3.96
CA LEU A 7 17.92 15.74 -4.46
C LEU A 7 17.53 14.30 -4.82
N LEU A 8 16.49 13.74 -4.19
CA LEU A 8 15.96 12.41 -4.55
C LEU A 8 15.34 12.47 -5.95
N THR A 9 14.55 13.50 -6.21
CA THR A 9 13.93 13.76 -7.52
C THR A 9 14.99 13.99 -8.61
N GLU A 10 16.06 14.73 -8.30
CA GLU A 10 17.16 14.95 -9.25
C GLU A 10 17.97 13.67 -9.52
N ALA A 11 18.11 12.79 -8.52
CA ALA A 11 18.81 11.51 -8.66
C ALA A 11 18.04 10.53 -9.56
N LEU A 12 16.71 10.58 -9.53
CA LEU A 12 15.84 9.80 -10.42
C LEU A 12 16.03 10.17 -11.89
N GLN A 13 16.32 11.43 -12.20
CA GLN A 13 16.51 11.93 -13.58
C GLN A 13 17.88 11.56 -14.20
N LYS A 14 18.72 10.80 -13.51
CA LYS A 14 20.08 10.42 -13.97
C LYS A 14 20.09 9.00 -14.55
N THR A 15 21.08 8.70 -15.39
CA THR A 15 21.24 7.44 -16.16
C THR A 15 21.37 6.14 -15.34
N SER A 16 21.53 6.23 -14.01
CA SER A 16 21.61 5.09 -13.09
C SER A 16 20.99 5.48 -11.73
N PRO A 17 19.65 5.54 -11.65
CA PRO A 17 18.96 6.15 -10.52
C PRO A 17 19.09 5.33 -9.23
N ILE A 18 19.00 4.00 -9.31
CA ILE A 18 19.07 3.10 -8.14
C ILE A 18 20.42 3.23 -7.39
N GLU A 19 21.54 3.17 -8.10
CA GLU A 19 22.90 3.25 -7.52
C GLU A 19 23.17 4.58 -6.81
N LYS A 20 22.47 5.64 -7.22
CA LYS A 20 22.64 6.99 -6.66
C LYS A 20 21.65 7.30 -5.55
N LEU A 21 20.48 6.65 -5.55
CA LEU A 21 19.45 6.84 -4.54
C LEU A 21 19.80 6.14 -3.23
N GLU A 22 20.40 4.96 -3.28
CA GLU A 22 20.81 4.22 -2.07
C GLU A 22 21.66 5.06 -1.10
N PRO A 23 22.77 5.72 -1.52
CA PRO A 23 23.57 6.52 -0.59
C PRO A 23 22.82 7.76 -0.08
N ILE A 24 21.93 8.36 -0.88
CA ILE A 24 21.14 9.52 -0.46
C ILE A 24 20.12 9.11 0.61
N VAL A 25 19.44 7.99 0.41
CA VAL A 25 18.49 7.45 1.38
C VAL A 25 19.21 7.05 2.68
N LYS A 26 20.39 6.42 2.60
CA LYS A 26 21.22 6.12 3.77
C LYS A 26 21.65 7.38 4.53
N ASP A 27 22.03 8.45 3.82
CA ASP A 27 22.37 9.76 4.42
C ASP A 27 21.16 10.41 5.12
N LEU A 28 19.98 10.38 4.49
CA LEU A 28 18.74 10.91 5.07
C LEU A 28 18.34 10.13 6.34
N LEU A 29 18.45 8.80 6.33
CA LEU A 29 18.21 7.99 7.53
C LEU A 29 19.24 8.32 8.62
N GLY A 30 20.52 8.52 8.27
CA GLY A 30 21.57 8.94 9.20
C GLY A 30 21.35 10.33 9.82
N LYS A 31 20.67 11.23 9.08
CA LYS A 31 20.25 12.56 9.54
C LYS A 31 19.00 12.53 10.43
N GLY A 32 18.37 11.38 10.62
CA GLY A 32 17.22 11.19 11.50
C GLY A 32 15.86 11.38 10.84
N TYR A 33 15.79 11.41 9.51
CA TYR A 33 14.51 11.33 8.81
C TYR A 33 13.90 9.93 9.00
N SER A 34 12.59 9.88 9.23
CA SER A 34 11.87 8.61 9.35
C SER A 34 11.68 7.95 7.97
N LYS A 35 11.61 6.62 7.93
CA LYS A 35 11.32 5.88 6.69
C LYS A 35 10.01 6.34 6.06
N GLU A 36 9.00 6.59 6.88
CA GLU A 36 7.67 7.03 6.45
C GLU A 36 7.72 8.39 5.77
N SER A 37 8.58 9.29 6.25
CA SER A 37 8.77 10.62 5.65
C SER A 37 9.43 10.53 4.27
N ILE A 38 10.38 9.61 4.11
CA ILE A 38 11.06 9.37 2.82
C ILE A 38 10.11 8.68 1.84
N ILE A 39 9.34 7.69 2.30
CA ILE A 39 8.33 7.00 1.48
C ILE A 39 7.26 7.97 0.99
N ALA A 40 6.76 8.85 1.86
CA ALA A 40 5.74 9.85 1.49
C ALA A 40 6.24 10.80 0.38
N GLU A 41 7.52 11.14 0.37
CA GLU A 41 8.11 11.95 -0.70
C GLU A 41 8.17 11.18 -2.03
N PHE A 42 8.59 9.91 -2.01
CA PHE A 42 8.57 9.05 -3.20
C PHE A 42 7.14 8.83 -3.72
N GLU A 43 6.17 8.68 -2.84
CA GLU A 43 4.74 8.59 -3.17
C GLU A 43 4.27 9.86 -3.90
N SER A 44 4.59 11.04 -3.34
CA SER A 44 4.25 12.33 -3.96
C SER A 44 4.93 12.52 -5.31
N PHE A 45 6.16 12.04 -5.47
CA PHE A 45 6.84 12.07 -6.75
C PHE A 45 6.18 11.16 -7.79
N ARG A 46 5.79 9.94 -7.40
CA ARG A 46 5.08 8.99 -8.27
C ARG A 46 3.73 9.56 -8.74
N GLU A 47 2.97 10.19 -7.85
CA GLU A 47 1.68 10.80 -8.22
C GLU A 47 1.82 12.00 -9.17
N THR A 48 2.94 12.71 -9.12
CA THR A 48 3.17 13.94 -9.91
C THR A 48 3.87 13.69 -11.25
N THR A 49 4.51 12.52 -11.41
CA THR A 49 5.27 12.15 -12.60
C THR A 49 4.50 11.13 -13.43
N MET A 50 4.19 11.44 -14.69
CA MET A 50 3.43 10.56 -15.60
C MET A 50 4.32 9.63 -16.45
N ASP A 51 5.60 9.53 -16.12
CA ASP A 51 6.58 8.81 -16.91
C ASP A 51 6.77 7.40 -16.31
N GLU A 52 6.29 6.40 -17.07
CA GLU A 52 6.24 4.99 -16.70
C GLU A 52 7.65 4.42 -16.41
N ASP A 53 8.70 4.95 -17.04
CA ASP A 53 10.08 4.46 -16.86
C ASP A 53 10.62 4.81 -15.45
N TYR A 54 10.10 5.87 -14.83
CA TYR A 54 10.48 6.25 -13.45
C TYR A 54 9.61 5.58 -12.39
N GLU A 55 8.38 5.19 -12.73
CA GLU A 55 7.48 4.51 -11.78
C GLU A 55 8.09 3.19 -11.30
N GLU A 56 8.66 2.39 -12.20
CA GLU A 56 9.35 1.14 -11.87
C GLU A 56 10.51 1.38 -10.88
N VAL A 57 11.33 2.39 -11.15
CA VAL A 57 12.49 2.73 -10.30
C VAL A 57 12.07 3.21 -8.91
N VAL A 58 11.01 4.02 -8.84
CA VAL A 58 10.51 4.54 -7.56
C VAL A 58 9.92 3.41 -6.72
N LEU A 59 9.16 2.50 -7.34
CA LEU A 59 8.61 1.33 -6.67
C LEU A 59 9.72 0.41 -6.15
N ASP A 60 10.75 0.15 -6.95
CA ASP A 60 11.92 -0.63 -6.52
C ASP A 60 12.60 -0.04 -5.27
N VAL A 61 12.80 1.28 -5.25
CA VAL A 61 13.43 1.96 -4.10
C VAL A 61 12.53 1.93 -2.86
N MET A 62 11.22 2.07 -3.04
CA MET A 62 10.25 1.91 -1.97
C MET A 62 10.27 0.48 -1.41
N ASP A 63 10.42 -0.53 -2.26
CA ASP A 63 10.55 -1.93 -1.83
C ASP A 63 11.83 -2.14 -1.00
N PHE A 64 12.94 -1.50 -1.38
CA PHE A 64 14.19 -1.55 -0.61
C PHE A 64 14.09 -0.91 0.77
N LEU A 65 13.23 0.10 0.92
CA LEU A 65 12.96 0.81 2.18
C LEU A 65 12.00 0.06 3.10
N THR A 66 10.94 -0.48 2.50
CA THR A 66 9.85 -1.18 3.19
C THR A 66 10.21 -2.64 3.51
N GLY A 67 11.23 -3.19 2.86
CA GLY A 67 11.66 -4.57 3.03
C GLY A 67 10.89 -5.55 2.15
N TRP A 68 10.19 -5.05 1.12
CA TRP A 68 9.53 -5.85 0.08
C TRP A 68 10.49 -6.29 -1.03
N CYS A 69 11.78 -6.41 -0.71
CA CYS A 69 12.82 -6.84 -1.61
C CYS A 69 13.61 -8.01 -1.04
N SER A 70 14.49 -8.58 -1.86
CA SER A 70 15.45 -9.57 -1.36
C SER A 70 16.30 -8.98 -0.22
N PRO A 71 16.64 -9.75 0.84
CA PRO A 71 17.33 -9.25 2.01
C PRO A 71 18.62 -8.47 1.71
N HIS A 72 19.40 -8.92 0.71
CA HIS A 72 20.64 -8.27 0.29
C HIS A 72 20.48 -6.93 -0.42
N LYS A 73 19.25 -6.53 -0.79
CA LYS A 73 18.93 -5.22 -1.40
C LYS A 73 18.34 -4.23 -0.39
N ARG A 74 18.11 -4.65 0.85
CA ARG A 74 17.47 -3.81 1.87
C ARG A 74 18.40 -2.71 2.34
N ILE A 75 17.89 -1.48 2.41
CA ILE A 75 18.67 -0.29 2.80
C ILE A 75 18.93 -0.24 4.31
N ASP A 76 18.08 -0.88 5.12
CA ASP A 76 18.17 -0.89 6.58
C ASP A 76 19.00 -2.04 7.15
N THR A 77 19.54 -2.91 6.29
CA THR A 77 20.34 -4.04 6.75
C THR A 77 21.79 -3.59 6.90
N PRO A 78 22.39 -3.67 8.10
CA PRO A 78 23.77 -3.24 8.30
C PRO A 78 24.71 -4.06 7.41
N ASP A 79 25.68 -3.39 6.77
CA ASP A 79 26.68 -3.97 5.85
C ASP A 79 27.49 -5.15 6.45
N THR A 80 27.34 -5.43 7.75
CA THR A 80 27.92 -6.58 8.43
C THR A 80 27.16 -7.90 8.23
N ALA A 81 25.98 -7.90 7.59
CA ALA A 81 25.30 -9.12 7.16
C ALA A 81 25.94 -9.63 5.86
N THR A 82 27.23 -9.98 5.93
CA THR A 82 27.90 -10.71 4.86
C THR A 82 27.17 -12.03 4.62
N LEU A 83 26.49 -12.12 3.47
CA LEU A 83 26.24 -13.33 2.67
C LEU A 83 26.83 -14.62 3.29
N THR A 84 26.08 -15.33 4.14
CA THR A 84 26.48 -16.70 4.53
C THR A 84 25.37 -17.60 5.08
N ASP A 85 24.11 -17.15 5.17
CA ASP A 85 23.04 -18.06 5.57
C ASP A 85 22.14 -18.36 4.37
N ASP A 86 22.37 -19.49 3.69
CA ASP A 86 21.49 -20.06 2.65
C ASP A 86 20.02 -20.14 3.11
N ASN A 87 19.79 -20.11 4.43
CA ASN A 87 18.47 -20.14 5.03
C ASN A 87 17.78 -18.76 5.10
N GLU A 88 18.46 -17.66 4.78
CA GLU A 88 17.85 -16.31 4.83
C GLU A 88 16.81 -16.12 3.72
N LEU A 89 17.10 -16.56 2.49
CA LEU A 89 16.12 -16.56 1.40
C LEU A 89 14.92 -17.45 1.73
N THR A 90 15.17 -18.62 2.32
CA THR A 90 14.12 -19.55 2.76
C THR A 90 13.23 -18.90 3.81
N ARG A 91 13.82 -18.25 4.83
CA ARG A 91 13.06 -17.51 5.86
C ARG A 91 12.28 -16.35 5.26
N PHE A 92 12.85 -15.60 4.32
CA PHE A 92 12.17 -14.52 3.62
C PHE A 92 10.95 -15.04 2.86
N ILE A 93 11.11 -16.09 2.05
CA ILE A 93 10.00 -16.68 1.28
C ILE A 93 8.91 -17.21 2.22
N ILE A 94 9.27 -17.94 3.28
CA ILE A 94 8.31 -18.44 4.27
C ILE A 94 7.55 -17.27 4.92
N HIS A 95 8.26 -16.20 5.28
CA HIS A 95 7.64 -15.00 5.84
C HIS A 95 6.65 -14.35 4.87
N GLN A 96 7.05 -14.13 3.61
CA GLN A 96 6.18 -13.52 2.60
C GLN A 96 4.93 -14.37 2.33
N LEU A 97 5.06 -15.70 2.28
CA LEU A 97 3.92 -16.60 2.15
C LEU A 97 2.95 -16.47 3.34
N SER A 98 3.46 -16.38 4.57
CA SER A 98 2.63 -16.18 5.77
C SER A 98 1.91 -14.83 5.77
N VAL A 99 2.55 -13.78 5.27
CA VAL A 99 1.92 -12.46 5.09
C VAL A 99 0.77 -12.55 4.10
N ILE A 100 0.97 -13.22 2.95
CA ILE A 100 -0.08 -13.44 1.94
C ILE A 100 -1.25 -14.24 2.52
N GLU A 101 -0.98 -15.34 3.23
CA GLU A 101 -2.02 -16.15 3.89
C GLU A 101 -2.84 -15.31 4.90
N THR A 102 -2.16 -14.47 5.68
CA THR A 102 -2.80 -13.58 6.65
C THR A 102 -3.68 -12.54 5.95
N ALA A 103 -3.19 -11.92 4.88
CA ALA A 103 -3.95 -10.96 4.09
C ALA A 103 -5.18 -11.60 3.45
N MET A 104 -5.06 -12.82 2.92
CA MET A 104 -6.20 -13.58 2.39
C MET A 104 -7.23 -13.88 3.48
N ALA A 105 -6.80 -14.32 4.66
CA ALA A 105 -7.71 -14.58 5.79
C ALA A 105 -8.46 -13.32 6.23
N GLN A 106 -7.76 -12.20 6.36
CA GLN A 106 -8.36 -10.89 6.68
C GLN A 106 -9.35 -10.45 5.60
N PHE A 107 -9.02 -10.65 4.33
CA PHE A 107 -9.90 -10.34 3.21
C PHE A 107 -11.17 -11.18 3.22
N HIS A 108 -11.06 -12.49 3.45
CA HIS A 108 -12.22 -13.36 3.61
C HIS A 108 -13.09 -12.96 4.81
N HIS A 109 -12.47 -12.61 5.93
CA HIS A 109 -13.20 -12.12 7.10
C HIS A 109 -13.99 -10.83 6.79
N TYR A 110 -13.34 -9.88 6.11
CA TYR A 110 -13.99 -8.65 5.67
C TYR A 110 -15.18 -8.92 4.74
N LEU A 111 -15.03 -9.80 3.75
CA LEU A 111 -16.11 -10.17 2.85
C LEU A 111 -17.29 -10.82 3.58
N ALA A 112 -17.02 -11.71 4.54
CA ALA A 112 -18.05 -12.33 5.37
C ALA A 112 -18.81 -11.28 6.20
N GLN A 113 -18.08 -10.34 6.82
CA GLN A 113 -18.69 -9.23 7.56
C GLN A 113 -19.54 -8.36 6.65
N LYS A 114 -19.04 -8.01 5.45
CA LYS A 114 -19.79 -7.23 4.47
C LYS A 114 -21.06 -7.94 4.01
N HIS A 115 -20.98 -9.24 3.74
CA HIS A 115 -22.14 -10.04 3.38
C HIS A 115 -23.21 -10.01 4.48
N PHE A 116 -22.80 -10.17 5.74
CA PHE A 116 -23.73 -10.08 6.87
C PHE A 116 -24.39 -8.70 6.99
N THR A 117 -23.61 -7.62 6.88
CA THR A 117 -24.17 -6.25 6.96
C THR A 117 -25.17 -5.95 5.85
N LEU A 118 -24.93 -6.47 4.63
CA LEU A 118 -25.88 -6.33 3.53
C LEU A 118 -27.15 -7.15 3.78
N GLN A 119 -27.01 -8.39 4.25
CA GLN A 119 -28.15 -9.23 4.57
C GLN A 119 -29.00 -8.66 5.72
N GLU A 120 -28.37 -8.11 6.76
CA GLU A 120 -29.05 -7.42 7.86
C GLU A 120 -29.78 -6.17 7.36
N ALA A 121 -29.14 -5.36 6.51
CA ALA A 121 -29.78 -4.21 5.89
C ALA A 121 -30.99 -4.60 5.03
N GLU A 122 -30.87 -5.68 4.23
CA GLU A 122 -31.99 -6.24 3.45
C GLU A 122 -33.13 -6.75 4.36
N GLN A 123 -32.83 -7.41 5.47
CA GLN A 123 -33.84 -7.88 6.43
C GLN A 123 -34.54 -6.71 7.14
N LEU A 124 -33.79 -5.68 7.57
CA LEU A 124 -34.35 -4.48 8.19
C LEU A 124 -35.23 -3.71 7.20
N LEU A 125 -34.83 -3.61 5.94
CA LEU A 125 -35.66 -3.06 4.88
C LEU A 125 -36.90 -3.92 4.68
N GLY A 126 -36.76 -5.24 4.52
CA GLY A 126 -37.84 -6.21 4.36
C GLY A 126 -38.90 -6.16 5.47
N ASN A 127 -38.47 -5.92 6.71
CA ASN A 127 -39.33 -5.81 7.89
C ASN A 127 -39.84 -4.38 8.15
N SER A 128 -39.41 -3.39 7.36
CA SER A 128 -39.84 -2.01 7.52
C SER A 128 -41.26 -1.79 6.98
N ARG A 129 -42.02 -0.87 7.62
CA ARG A 129 -43.36 -0.42 7.15
C ARG A 129 -43.36 0.26 5.77
N ILE A 130 -42.19 0.35 5.14
CA ILE A 130 -41.95 1.03 3.85
C ILE A 130 -42.00 0.02 2.69
N VAL A 131 -41.89 -1.29 2.98
CA VAL A 131 -42.07 -2.36 1.99
C VAL A 131 -43.54 -2.41 1.58
N GLY A 132 -43.78 -2.09 0.31
CA GLY A 132 -45.12 -1.87 -0.26
C GLY A 132 -45.50 -0.40 -0.46
N LYS A 133 -44.74 0.56 0.08
CA LYS A 133 -44.89 2.00 -0.20
C LYS A 133 -43.87 2.56 -1.19
N LEU A 134 -42.74 1.89 -1.35
CA LEU A 134 -41.70 2.28 -2.30
C LEU A 134 -41.94 1.60 -3.65
N ASN A 135 -41.82 2.37 -4.73
CA ASN A 135 -41.87 1.83 -6.09
C ASN A 135 -40.51 1.19 -6.47
N ASN A 136 -40.49 0.36 -7.52
CA ASN A 136 -39.31 -0.41 -7.95
C ASN A 136 -38.06 0.47 -8.17
N ARG A 137 -38.24 1.73 -8.57
CA ARG A 137 -37.12 2.67 -8.80
C ARG A 137 -36.52 3.15 -7.48
N GLN A 138 -37.34 3.38 -6.46
CA GLN A 138 -36.89 3.76 -5.13
C GLN A 138 -36.18 2.62 -4.42
N LEU A 139 -36.66 1.37 -4.60
CA LEU A 139 -35.97 0.17 -4.10
C LEU A 139 -34.59 0.00 -4.74
N ALA A 140 -34.49 0.15 -6.07
CA ALA A 140 -33.21 0.07 -6.78
C ALA A 140 -32.22 1.15 -6.32
N LEU A 141 -32.69 2.38 -6.06
CA LEU A 141 -31.85 3.45 -5.52
C LEU A 141 -31.36 3.13 -4.11
N LEU A 142 -32.21 2.56 -3.26
CA LEU A 142 -31.86 2.19 -1.89
C LEU A 142 -30.85 1.04 -1.86
N GLU A 143 -31.02 0.05 -2.74
CA GLU A 143 -30.06 -1.04 -2.94
C GLU A 143 -28.71 -0.51 -3.46
N GLN A 144 -28.74 0.43 -4.40
CA GLN A 144 -27.54 1.07 -4.93
C GLN A 144 -26.83 1.93 -3.88
N VAL A 145 -27.57 2.64 -3.04
CA VAL A 145 -27.04 3.41 -1.90
C VAL A 145 -26.44 2.49 -0.84
N LEU A 146 -27.08 1.36 -0.52
CA LEU A 146 -26.53 0.37 0.42
C LEU A 146 -25.24 -0.26 -0.10
N LYS A 147 -25.18 -0.62 -1.39
CA LYS A 147 -23.97 -1.14 -2.05
C LYS A 147 -22.83 -0.10 -2.04
N ASN A 148 -23.17 1.19 -2.15
CA ASN A 148 -22.22 2.29 -2.22
C ASN A 148 -22.07 3.09 -0.91
N ALA A 149 -22.54 2.56 0.23
CA ALA A 149 -22.61 3.32 1.49
C ALA A 149 -21.23 3.77 2.01
N HIS A 150 -20.16 3.07 1.62
CA HIS A 150 -18.77 3.45 1.94
C HIS A 150 -18.31 4.75 1.26
N LEU A 151 -18.96 5.18 0.17
CA LEU A 151 -18.70 6.47 -0.48
C LEU A 151 -19.45 7.62 0.21
N MET A 152 -20.51 7.33 0.97
CA MET A 152 -21.32 8.32 1.68
C MET A 152 -20.80 8.65 3.09
N SER A 153 -19.92 7.83 3.67
CA SER A 153 -19.30 8.13 4.98
C SER A 153 -18.17 9.17 4.90
N SER A 154 -17.94 9.77 3.74
CA SER A 154 -16.91 10.77 3.48
C SER A 154 -17.45 12.22 3.40
N PHE A 155 -18.64 12.48 3.95
CA PHE A 155 -19.25 13.81 4.04
C PHE A 155 -19.49 14.22 5.50
#